data_AF-A0A7R7A5B1-F1
#
_entry.id   AF-A0A7R7A5B1-F1
#
_cell.length_a   1.000
_cell.length_b   1.000
_cell.length_c   1.000
_cell.angle_alpha   90.00
_cell.angle_beta   90.00
_cell.angle_gamma   90.00
#
_symmetry.space_group_name_H-M   'P 1'
#
loop_
_entity.id
_entity.type
_entity.pdbx_description
1 polymer ?
#
loop_
_entity_poly.entity_id
_entity_poly.type
_entity_poly.pdbx_seq_one_letter_code
_entity_poly.pdbx_strand_id
1 'polypeptide(L)'
;MLRGKSAYVQILTKVIALYVVEELQLSKLSIINDSAGKFEILAPNSNEIKNELINIQSRLNEFFAKEFFGQTGVGISFVECGLFDFIEKGRYQNRLRKDLGIEVEKTKLKKFDLLKKDYDLKWDKNITNENQCFICKHRVGKENNILKKKSM
;
A
#
# COMPACT_ATOMS: atom_id res chain seq x y z
N MET A 1 5.70 22.31 3.45
CA MET A 1 5.95 20.85 3.37
C MET A 1 4.72 19.95 3.54
N LEU A 2 3.75 20.28 4.41
CA LEU A 2 2.56 19.43 4.65
C LEU A 2 1.75 19.11 3.37
N ARG A 3 1.56 20.09 2.50
CA ARG A 3 0.85 19.89 1.21
C ARG A 3 1.59 18.94 0.26
N GLY A 4 2.92 18.97 0.25
CA GLY A 4 3.73 18.07 -0.57
C GLY A 4 3.64 16.61 -0.12
N LYS A 5 3.61 16.36 1.19
CA LYS A 5 3.41 15.00 1.74
C LYS A 5 2.02 14.46 1.41
N SER A 6 0.98 15.29 1.50
CA SER A 6 -0.39 14.88 1.16
C SER A 6 -0.53 14.56 -0.34
N ALA A 7 0.01 15.40 -1.22
CA ALA A 7 0.04 15.14 -2.65
C ALA A 7 0.84 13.86 -2.99
N TYR A 8 1.96 13.63 -2.31
CA TYR A 8 2.76 12.42 -2.47
C TYR A 8 1.95 11.15 -2.17
N VAL A 9 1.23 11.12 -1.05
CA VAL A 9 0.39 9.96 -0.68
C VAL A 9 -0.69 9.74 -1.74
N GLN A 10 -1.34 10.79 -2.23
CA GLN A 10 -2.36 10.66 -3.28
C GLN A 10 -1.78 10.09 -4.58
N ILE A 11 -0.64 10.60 -5.03
CA ILE A 11 0.03 10.10 -6.25
C ILE A 11 0.46 8.65 -6.05
N LEU A 12 1.05 8.33 -4.90
CA LEU A 12 1.48 6.97 -4.57
C LEU A 12 0.30 5.99 -4.58
N THR A 13 -0.84 6.37 -3.99
CA THR A 13 -2.06 5.55 -4.02
C THR A 13 -2.53 5.29 -5.46
N LYS A 14 -2.51 6.32 -6.33
CA LYS A 14 -2.89 6.17 -7.74
C LYS A 14 -1.94 5.27 -8.51
N VAL A 15 -0.63 5.41 -8.29
CA VAL A 15 0.39 4.56 -8.90
C VAL A 15 0.21 3.10 -8.45
N ILE A 16 -0.07 2.86 -7.17
CA ILE A 16 -0.33 1.51 -6.67
C ILE A 16 -1.60 0.93 -7.29
N ALA A 17 -2.68 1.71 -7.43
CA ALA A 17 -3.89 1.25 -8.09
C ALA A 17 -3.65 0.85 -9.55
N LEU A 18 -2.88 1.66 -10.29
CA LEU A 18 -2.47 1.33 -11.66
C LEU A 18 -1.61 0.08 -11.73
N TYR A 19 -0.62 -0.04 -10.85
CA TYR A 19 0.23 -1.22 -10.75
C TYR A 19 -0.58 -2.49 -10.49
N VAL A 20 -1.54 -2.46 -9.56
CA VAL A 20 -2.41 -3.62 -9.27
C VAL A 20 -3.22 -4.01 -10.52
N VAL A 21 -3.79 -3.04 -11.23
CA VAL A 21 -4.57 -3.31 -12.45
C VAL A 21 -3.71 -3.87 -13.57
N GLU A 22 -2.49 -3.36 -13.76
CA GLU A 22 -1.55 -3.86 -14.77
C GLU A 22 -1.10 -5.29 -14.47
N GLU A 23 -0.77 -5.60 -13.21
CA GLU A 23 -0.40 -6.96 -12.78
C GLU A 23 -1.56 -7.96 -12.93
N LEU A 24 -2.79 -7.51 -12.69
CA LEU A 24 -4.00 -8.32 -12.92
C LEU A 24 -4.43 -8.39 -14.39
N GLN A 25 -3.72 -7.72 -15.29
CA GLN A 25 -4.05 -7.62 -16.72
C GLN A 25 -5.46 -7.07 -16.98
N LEU A 26 -5.91 -6.17 -16.11
CA LEU A 26 -7.21 -5.52 -16.20
C LEU A 26 -7.11 -4.17 -16.93
N SER A 27 -8.26 -3.67 -17.38
CA SER A 27 -8.35 -2.31 -17.92
C SER A 27 -8.29 -1.28 -16.79
N LYS A 28 -7.74 -0.10 -17.08
CA LYS A 28 -7.77 1.05 -16.15
C LYS A 28 -9.21 1.46 -15.76
N LEU A 29 -10.19 1.11 -16.58
CA LEU A 29 -11.62 1.31 -16.30
C LEU A 29 -12.15 0.45 -15.14
N SER A 30 -11.42 -0.59 -14.73
CA SER A 30 -11.75 -1.41 -13.56
C SER A 30 -11.53 -0.67 -12.24
N ILE A 31 -10.81 0.46 -12.24
CA ILE A 31 -10.65 1.32 -11.07
C ILE A 31 -11.93 2.15 -10.91
N ILE A 32 -12.74 1.81 -9.91
CA ILE A 32 -14.01 2.51 -9.62
C ILE A 32 -13.72 3.83 -8.90
N ASN A 33 -12.73 3.83 -8.01
CA ASN A 33 -12.38 4.99 -7.19
C ASN A 33 -10.89 4.95 -6.83
N ASP A 34 -10.22 6.09 -6.81
CA ASP A 34 -8.81 6.26 -6.45
C ASP A 34 -8.56 7.49 -5.54
N SER A 35 -9.60 7.92 -4.82
CA SER A 35 -9.59 9.15 -4.02
C SER A 35 -9.25 8.94 -2.54
N ALA A 36 -8.79 10.03 -1.89
CA ALA A 36 -8.56 10.10 -0.45
C ALA A 36 -7.59 9.04 0.14
N GLY A 37 -6.59 8.62 -0.64
CA GLY A 37 -5.61 7.62 -0.20
C GLY A 37 -6.16 6.19 -0.15
N LYS A 38 -7.31 5.95 -0.79
CA LYS A 38 -7.92 4.63 -0.98
C LYS A 38 -8.15 4.40 -2.46
N PHE A 39 -8.19 3.14 -2.86
CA PHE A 39 -8.60 2.76 -4.20
C PHE A 39 -9.55 1.56 -4.13
N GLU A 40 -10.43 1.47 -5.11
CA GLU A 40 -11.41 0.40 -5.27
C GLU A 40 -11.32 -0.10 -6.70
N ILE A 41 -11.10 -1.41 -6.85
CA ILE A 41 -10.95 -2.06 -8.15
C ILE A 41 -12.01 -3.17 -8.23
N LEU A 42 -12.74 -3.20 -9.34
CA LEU A 42 -13.63 -4.30 -9.67
C LEU A 42 -12.91 -5.29 -10.58
N ALA A 43 -12.76 -6.52 -10.10
CA ALA A 43 -12.05 -7.58 -10.81
C ALA A 43 -12.92 -8.85 -10.89
N PRO A 44 -12.71 -9.72 -11.91
CA PRO A 44 -13.32 -11.03 -11.96
C PRO A 44 -13.01 -11.87 -10.72
N ASN A 45 -13.98 -12.65 -10.24
CA ASN A 45 -13.81 -13.54 -9.10
C ASN A 45 -13.18 -14.88 -9.55
N SER A 46 -11.88 -14.89 -9.82
CA SER A 46 -11.11 -16.10 -10.09
C SER A 46 -10.10 -16.39 -8.98
N ASN A 47 -9.77 -17.67 -8.78
CA ASN A 47 -8.74 -18.06 -7.82
C ASN A 47 -7.34 -17.56 -8.23
N GLU A 48 -7.09 -17.45 -9.52
CA GLU A 48 -5.86 -16.89 -10.08
C GLU A 48 -5.67 -15.42 -9.65
N ILE A 49 -6.71 -14.60 -9.79
CA ILE A 49 -6.69 -13.19 -9.37
C ILE A 49 -6.48 -13.09 -7.86
N LYS A 50 -7.15 -13.92 -7.06
CA LYS A 50 -6.96 -13.92 -5.60
C LYS A 50 -5.52 -14.27 -5.21
N ASN A 51 -4.92 -15.27 -5.84
CA ASN A 51 -3.52 -15.64 -5.60
C ASN A 51 -2.58 -14.51 -6.01
N GLU A 52 -2.84 -13.86 -7.14
CA GLU A 52 -2.00 -12.76 -7.60
C GLU A 52 -2.11 -11.53 -6.69
N LEU A 53 -3.29 -11.24 -6.15
CA LEU A 53 -3.47 -10.20 -5.13
C LEU A 53 -2.62 -10.46 -3.87
N ILE A 54 -2.49 -11.71 -3.45
CA ILE A 54 -1.63 -12.09 -2.31
C ILE A 54 -0.15 -11.84 -2.65
N ASN A 55 0.28 -12.18 -3.87
CA ASN A 55 1.64 -11.93 -4.35
C ASN A 55 1.94 -10.42 -4.42
N ILE A 56 1.02 -9.63 -4.97
CA ILE A 56 1.09 -8.17 -5.03
C ILE A 56 1.21 -7.58 -3.63
N GLN A 57 0.38 -8.04 -2.68
CA GLN A 57 0.45 -7.59 -1.28
C GLN A 57 1.84 -7.85 -0.67
N SER A 58 2.43 -9.02 -0.93
CA SER A 58 3.78 -9.35 -0.44
C SER A 58 4.85 -8.42 -1.03
N ARG A 59 4.80 -8.16 -2.35
CA ARG A 59 5.71 -7.23 -3.04
C ARG A 59 5.59 -5.80 -2.50
N LEU A 60 4.36 -5.34 -2.26
CA LEU A 60 4.13 -4.02 -1.65
C LEU A 60 4.67 -3.96 -0.23
N ASN A 61 4.45 -4.99 0.59
CA ASN A 61 4.99 -5.04 1.95
C ASN A 61 6.52 -4.96 1.96
N GLU A 62 7.19 -5.63 1.02
CA GLU A 62 8.66 -5.56 0.86
C GLU A 62 9.14 -4.18 0.47
N PHE A 63 8.48 -3.57 -0.52
CA PHE A 63 8.77 -2.22 -0.95
C PHE A 63 8.62 -1.21 0.20
N PHE A 64 7.52 -1.28 0.95
CA PHE A 64 7.27 -0.38 2.07
C PHE A 64 8.20 -0.61 3.26
N ALA A 65 8.57 -1.86 3.53
CA ALA A 65 9.56 -2.18 4.56
C ALA A 65 10.93 -1.58 4.22
N LYS A 66 11.37 -1.72 2.97
CA LYS A 66 12.68 -1.26 2.50
C LYS A 66 12.78 0.27 2.38
N GLU A 67 11.80 0.90 1.75
CA GLU A 67 11.86 2.33 1.40
C GLU A 67 11.35 3.25 2.53
N PHE A 68 10.42 2.75 3.36
CA PHE A 68 9.78 3.55 4.41
C PHE A 68 9.97 2.99 5.83
N PHE A 69 10.88 2.04 6.01
CA PHE A 69 11.17 1.42 7.30
C PHE A 69 9.91 0.87 8.00
N GLY A 70 8.91 0.43 7.23
CA GLY A 70 7.62 -0.05 7.76
C GLY A 70 6.75 1.03 8.45
N GLN A 71 7.09 2.32 8.34
CA GLN A 71 6.25 3.37 8.91
C GLN A 71 4.96 3.53 8.11
N THR A 72 5.05 3.49 6.79
CA THR A 72 3.92 3.50 5.87
C THR A 72 3.72 2.12 5.26
N GLY A 73 2.51 1.87 4.77
CA GLY A 73 2.15 0.59 4.15
C GLY A 73 0.78 0.68 3.52
N VAL A 74 0.50 -0.24 2.61
CA VAL A 74 -0.79 -0.38 1.93
C VAL A 74 -1.29 -1.79 2.16
N GLY A 75 -2.56 -1.91 2.56
CA GLY A 75 -3.25 -3.17 2.73
C GLY A 75 -4.32 -3.32 1.65
N ILE A 76 -4.28 -4.44 0.94
CA ILE A 76 -5.28 -4.84 -0.04
C ILE A 76 -6.25 -5.80 0.66
N SER A 77 -7.54 -5.47 0.60
CA SER A 77 -8.63 -6.34 1.04
C SER A 77 -9.60 -6.51 -0.12
N PHE A 78 -10.20 -7.68 -0.24
CA PHE A 78 -11.17 -7.99 -1.28
C PHE A 78 -12.35 -8.76 -0.71
N VAL A 79 -13.52 -8.57 -1.31
CA VAL A 79 -14.78 -9.25 -0.98
C VAL A 79 -15.43 -9.69 -2.28
N GLU A 80 -15.98 -10.90 -2.28
CA GLU A 80 -16.70 -11.42 -3.44
C GLU A 80 -18.07 -10.73 -3.58
N CYS A 81 -18.39 -10.30 -4.79
CA CYS A 81 -19.66 -9.66 -5.10
C CYS A 81 -20.35 -10.36 -6.28
N GLY A 82 -21.68 -10.40 -6.26
CA GLY A 82 -22.50 -10.85 -7.38
C GLY A 82 -23.38 -9.73 -7.94
N LEU A 83 -24.05 -9.99 -9.07
CA LEU A 83 -24.92 -9.02 -9.73
C LEU A 83 -26.04 -8.49 -8.80
N PHE A 84 -26.63 -9.38 -7.99
CA PHE A 84 -27.68 -9.03 -7.03
C PHE A 84 -27.24 -8.00 -5.98
N ASP A 85 -25.94 -7.93 -5.67
CA ASP A 85 -25.43 -6.95 -4.70
C ASP A 85 -25.49 -5.51 -5.23
N PHE A 86 -25.58 -5.33 -6.55
CA PHE A 86 -25.68 -4.03 -7.21
C PHE A 86 -27.11 -3.66 -7.61
N ILE A 87 -27.97 -4.66 -7.89
CA ILE A 87 -29.35 -4.44 -8.34
C ILE A 87 -30.30 -4.26 -7.15
N GLU A 88 -30.14 -5.07 -6.09
CA GLU A 88 -31.09 -5.08 -4.97
C GLU A 88 -30.85 -3.86 -4.05
N LYS A 89 -31.91 -3.09 -3.82
CA LYS A 89 -31.86 -1.89 -2.98
C LYS A 89 -31.39 -2.26 -1.56
N GLY A 90 -30.33 -1.59 -1.11
CA GLY A 90 -29.77 -1.76 0.24
C GLY A 90 -28.73 -2.87 0.38
N ARG A 91 -28.65 -3.86 -0.53
CA ARG A 91 -27.60 -4.90 -0.43
C ARG A 91 -26.20 -4.35 -0.56
N TYR A 92 -26.00 -3.42 -1.47
CA TYR A 92 -24.71 -2.77 -1.66
C TYR A 92 -24.17 -2.17 -0.35
N GLN A 93 -25.00 -1.41 0.37
CA GLN A 93 -24.61 -0.76 1.63
C GLN A 93 -24.56 -1.75 2.80
N ASN A 94 -25.57 -2.61 2.94
CA ASN A 94 -25.76 -3.43 4.13
C ASN A 94 -24.88 -4.68 4.14
N ARG A 95 -24.55 -5.21 2.96
CA ARG A 95 -23.71 -6.40 2.78
C ARG A 95 -22.34 -5.98 2.27
N LEU A 96 -22.23 -5.60 1.00
CA LEU A 96 -20.92 -5.44 0.33
C LEU A 96 -20.04 -4.41 1.02
N ARG A 97 -20.57 -3.21 1.33
CA ARG A 97 -19.80 -2.16 2.02
C ARG A 97 -19.47 -2.51 3.46
N LYS A 98 -20.37 -3.21 4.16
CA LYS A 98 -20.15 -3.64 5.54
C LYS A 98 -19.06 -4.72 5.62
N ASP A 99 -19.16 -5.73 4.76
CA ASP A 99 -18.19 -6.83 4.68
C ASP A 99 -16.81 -6.30 4.27
N LEU A 100 -16.76 -5.42 3.27
CA LEU A 100 -15.52 -4.77 2.85
C LEU A 100 -14.90 -3.94 3.99
N GLY A 101 -15.73 -3.23 4.77
CA GLY A 101 -15.28 -2.49 5.95
C GLY A 101 -14.61 -3.41 6.98
N ILE A 102 -15.22 -4.56 7.28
CA ILE A 102 -14.67 -5.55 8.21
C ILE A 102 -13.34 -6.11 7.71
N GLU A 103 -13.24 -6.47 6.44
CA GLU A 103 -11.99 -6.99 5.86
C GLU A 103 -10.89 -5.94 5.79
N VAL A 104 -11.22 -4.67 5.56
CA VAL A 104 -10.25 -3.57 5.63
C VAL A 104 -9.72 -3.40 7.05
N GLU A 105 -10.58 -3.45 8.07
CA GLU A 105 -10.14 -3.37 9.47
C GLU A 105 -9.24 -4.55 9.86
N LYS A 106 -9.59 -5.78 9.45
CA LYS A 106 -8.75 -6.96 9.67
C LYS A 106 -7.36 -6.80 9.05
N THR A 107 -7.29 -6.27 7.82
CA THR A 107 -6.00 -6.06 7.14
C THR A 107 -5.17 -4.98 7.80
N LYS A 108 -5.79 -3.90 8.32
CA LYS A 108 -5.07 -2.87 9.09
C LYS A 108 -4.39 -3.45 10.33
N LEU A 109 -5.03 -4.40 11.01
CA LEU A 109 -4.46 -5.08 12.17
C LEU A 109 -3.31 -6.03 11.80
N LYS A 110 -3.25 -6.49 10.55
CA LYS A 110 -2.23 -7.41 10.02
C LYS A 110 -1.17 -6.72 9.16
N LYS A 111 -0.97 -5.40 9.33
CA LYS A 111 -0.05 -4.58 8.51
C LYS A 111 1.36 -5.19 8.39
N PHE A 112 1.85 -5.83 9.45
CA PHE A 112 3.10 -6.58 9.44
C PHE A 112 2.82 -8.02 9.86
N ASP A 113 3.06 -8.96 8.95
CA ASP A 113 3.10 -10.38 9.31
C ASP A 113 4.43 -10.62 10.03
N LEU A 114 4.40 -10.48 11.36
CA LEU A 114 5.57 -10.65 12.23
C LEU A 114 6.06 -12.10 12.30
N LEU A 115 5.25 -13.06 11.83
CA LEU A 115 5.52 -14.49 11.95
C LEU A 115 6.21 -15.07 10.72
N LYS A 116 5.95 -14.52 9.53
CA LYS A 116 6.51 -15.05 8.27
C LYS A 116 7.86 -14.46 7.88
N LYS A 117 8.26 -13.35 8.49
CA LYS A 117 9.50 -12.65 8.12
C LYS A 117 10.40 -12.52 9.33
N ASP A 118 11.64 -12.97 9.17
CA ASP A 118 12.73 -12.53 10.04
C ASP A 118 12.97 -11.06 9.73
N TYR A 119 12.41 -10.19 10.56
CA TYR A 119 12.82 -8.78 10.56
C TYR A 119 14.24 -8.79 11.12
N ASP A 120 15.20 -8.36 10.32
CA ASP A 120 16.58 -8.19 10.78
C ASP A 120 16.57 -7.03 11.78
N LEU A 121 16.25 -7.33 13.05
CA LEU A 121 16.31 -6.41 14.19
C LEU A 121 17.77 -6.04 14.53
N LYS A 122 18.71 -6.36 13.63
CA LYS A 122 20.08 -5.88 13.71
C LYS A 122 20.04 -4.37 13.67
N TRP A 123 20.41 -3.79 14.80
CA TRP A 123 20.67 -2.38 14.93
C TRP A 123 21.68 -1.96 13.86
N ASP A 124 21.28 -1.04 12.98
CA ASP A 124 22.22 -0.44 12.03
C ASP A 124 23.37 0.19 12.82
N LYS A 125 24.59 -0.25 12.50
CA LYS A 125 25.81 0.33 13.07
C LYS A 125 26.02 1.71 12.41
N ASN A 126 26.39 2.73 13.20
CA ASN A 126 26.60 4.13 12.79
C ASN A 126 25.36 5.04 12.73
N ILE A 127 24.28 4.71 13.44
CA ILE A 127 23.19 5.66 13.70
C ILE A 127 23.65 6.67 14.78
N THR A 128 24.14 7.84 14.36
CA THR A 128 24.42 8.99 15.24
C THR A 128 23.39 10.12 15.03
N ASN A 129 23.30 11.06 15.97
CA ASN A 129 22.44 12.25 15.81
C ASN A 129 22.91 13.16 14.65
N GLU A 130 24.15 13.01 14.20
CA GLU A 130 24.74 13.74 13.07
C GLU A 130 24.15 13.31 11.73
N ASN A 131 23.75 12.03 11.60
CA ASN A 131 23.17 11.46 10.36
C ASN A 131 21.65 11.61 10.29
N GLN A 132 21.07 12.53 11.06
CA GLN A 132 19.64 12.77 11.11
C GLN A 132 19.22 13.80 10.06
N CYS A 133 18.27 13.42 9.18
CA CYS A 133 17.70 14.37 8.23
C CYS A 133 16.96 15.49 8.99
N PHE A 134 17.32 16.75 8.71
CA PHE A 134 16.69 17.91 9.34
C PHE A 134 15.16 17.95 9.15
N ILE A 135 14.70 17.45 8.00
CA ILE A 135 13.32 17.57 7.51
C ILE A 135 12.43 16.40 7.95
N CYS A 136 12.83 15.16 7.67
CA CYS A 136 12.02 13.98 7.99
C CYS A 136 12.39 13.34 9.32
N LYS A 137 13.50 13.75 9.94
CA LYS A 137 14.03 13.25 11.21
C LYS A 137 14.39 11.76 11.22
N HIS A 138 14.30 11.07 10.07
CA HIS A 138 14.89 9.75 9.87
C HIS A 138 16.41 9.84 9.95
N ARG A 139 17.02 8.82 10.57
CA ARG A 139 18.46 8.64 10.60
C ARG A 139 18.81 7.63 9.51
N VAL A 140 19.67 8.04 8.58
CA VAL A 140 20.08 7.19 7.45
C VAL A 140 21.45 6.61 7.80
N GLY A 141 21.55 5.28 7.96
CA GLY A 141 22.79 4.62 8.40
C GLY A 141 23.94 4.68 7.39
N LYS A 142 23.65 4.90 6.11
CA LYS A 142 24.64 5.19 5.05
C LYS A 142 24.16 6.38 4.22
N GLU A 143 24.99 7.41 4.11
CA GLU A 143 24.83 8.43 3.05
C GLU A 143 24.99 7.73 1.70
N ASN A 144 23.89 7.55 0.97
CA ASN A 144 24.00 7.32 -0.47
C ASN A 144 24.50 8.64 -1.07
N ASN A 145 25.77 8.68 -1.46
CA ASN A 145 26.48 9.78 -2.14
C ASN A 145 25.86 10.12 -3.51
N ILE A 146 24.59 10.48 -3.56
CA ILE A 146 23.88 10.85 -4.80
C ILE A 146 23.77 12.38 -4.91
N LEU A 147 23.98 13.13 -3.81
CA LEU A 147 23.81 14.59 -3.79
C LEU A 147 25.11 15.41 -3.66
N LYS A 148 26.31 14.80 -3.59
CA LYS A 148 27.60 15.53 -3.53
C LYS A 148 28.16 16.00 -4.89
N LYS A 149 27.32 16.10 -5.94
CA LYS A 149 27.71 16.68 -7.24
C LYS A 149 26.78 17.83 -7.64
N LYS A 150 26.81 18.94 -6.89
CA LYS A 150 26.50 20.29 -7.44
C LYS A 150 26.78 21.38 -6.40
N SER A 151 28.05 21.76 -6.29
CA SER A 151 28.49 23.14 -6.03
C SER A 151 30.02 23.15 -6.02
N MET A 152 30.59 23.34 -7.21
CA MET A 152 31.87 24.01 -7.39
C MET A 152 31.54 25.42 -7.84
#